data_AF-A0ABC8LYU6-F1
#
_entry.id   AF-A0ABC8LYU6-F1
#
_cell.length_a   1.000
_cell.length_b   1.000
_cell.length_c   1.000
_cell.angle_alpha   90.00
_cell.angle_beta   90.00
_cell.angle_gamma   90.00
#
_symmetry.space_group_name_H-M   'P 1'
#
loop_
_entity.id
_entity.type
_entity.pdbx_description
1 polymer ?
#
loop_
_entity_poly.entity_id
_entity_poly.type
_entity_poly.pdbx_seq_one_letter_code
_entity_poly.pdbx_strand_id
1 'polypeptide(L)'
;MDNLKKYLKQVKIADDLAEDIRGHMQMKYSDDYDKKIVEDVPAYLIAKINKNFNESIIRSVSLFKGCSPDFFKHLASGAHQDFHPPGFTLLEEGNIVRQLHILYAGGLNYCKEELYVHLFKGLLQSSD
;
A
#
# COMPACT_ATOMS: atom_id res chain seq x y z
N MET A 1 7.26 -14.98 14.40
CA MET A 1 7.35 -15.59 13.05
C MET A 1 7.20 -17.12 13.05
N ASP A 2 7.66 -17.85 14.07
CA ASP A 2 7.60 -19.32 14.08
C ASP A 2 6.18 -19.89 14.16
N ASN A 3 5.27 -19.21 14.89
CA ASN A 3 3.85 -19.58 14.94
C ASN A 3 3.19 -19.49 13.55
N LEU A 4 3.53 -18.48 12.76
CA LEU A 4 3.03 -18.31 11.40
C LEU A 4 3.53 -19.45 10.50
N LYS A 5 4.83 -19.77 10.55
CA LYS A 5 5.41 -20.89 9.78
C LYS A 5 4.72 -22.22 10.09
N LYS A 6 4.46 -22.49 11.38
CA LYS A 6 3.75 -23.71 11.83
C LYS A 6 2.33 -23.76 11.29
N TYR A 7 1.60 -22.64 11.34
CA TYR A 7 0.24 -22.54 10.83
C TYR A 7 0.16 -22.76 9.31
N LEU A 8 1.01 -22.08 8.53
CA LEU A 8 1.02 -22.21 7.05
C LEU A 8 1.29 -23.66 6.62
N LYS A 9 2.20 -24.35 7.32
CA LYS A 9 2.49 -25.78 7.10
C LYS A 9 1.32 -26.69 7.46
N GLN A 10 0.58 -26.39 8.53
CA GLN A 10 -0.59 -27.17 8.94
C GLN A 10 -1.74 -27.06 7.92
N VAL A 11 -1.92 -25.89 7.31
CA VAL A 11 -2.96 -25.65 6.31
C VAL A 11 -2.54 -26.11 4.90
N LYS A 12 -1.30 -26.60 4.72
CA LYS A 12 -0.75 -27.08 3.45
C LYS A 12 -0.82 -26.03 2.32
N ILE A 13 -0.53 -24.77 2.67
CA ILE A 13 -0.42 -23.69 1.69
C ILE A 13 0.79 -23.95 0.78
N ALA A 14 0.66 -23.67 -0.51
CA ALA A 14 1.74 -23.78 -1.49
C ALA A 14 2.93 -22.89 -1.09
N ASP A 15 4.16 -23.34 -1.37
CA ASP A 15 5.36 -22.72 -0.82
C ASP A 15 5.55 -21.26 -1.27
N ASP A 16 5.15 -20.94 -2.49
CA ASP A 16 5.12 -19.59 -3.07
C ASP A 16 4.20 -18.65 -2.29
N LEU A 17 2.94 -19.04 -2.11
CA LEU A 17 1.97 -18.28 -1.32
C LEU A 17 2.40 -18.18 0.15
N ALA A 18 3.05 -19.22 0.68
CA ALA A 18 3.57 -19.20 2.03
C ALA A 18 4.74 -18.21 2.18
N GLU A 19 5.59 -18.05 1.17
CA GLU A 19 6.64 -17.02 1.13
C GLU A 19 6.05 -15.62 1.01
N ASP A 20 5.06 -15.41 0.14
CA ASP A 20 4.38 -14.12 0.01
C ASP A 20 3.76 -13.66 1.35
N ILE A 21 3.07 -14.58 2.03
CA ILE A 21 2.49 -14.33 3.35
C ILE A 21 3.60 -14.01 4.38
N ARG A 22 4.72 -14.73 4.35
CA ARG A 22 5.86 -14.44 5.24
C ARG A 22 6.46 -13.09 4.97
N GLY A 23 6.71 -12.75 3.70
CA GLY A 23 7.30 -11.48 3.28
C GLY A 23 6.42 -10.30 3.68
N HIS A 24 5.11 -10.37 3.41
CA HIS A 24 4.15 -9.37 3.85
C HIS A 24 4.18 -9.18 5.37
N MET A 25 4.18 -10.28 6.13
CA MET A 25 4.19 -10.22 7.59
C MET A 25 5.53 -9.68 8.13
N GLN A 26 6.66 -10.06 7.53
CA GLN A 26 7.96 -9.52 7.93
C GLN A 26 8.02 -8.01 7.70
N MET A 27 7.53 -7.51 6.57
CA MET A 27 7.47 -6.06 6.32
C MET A 27 6.51 -5.34 7.26
N LYS A 28 5.32 -5.93 7.49
CA LYS A 28 4.31 -5.36 8.39
C LYS A 28 4.76 -5.28 9.85
N TYR A 29 5.78 -6.05 10.23
CA TYR A 29 6.28 -6.15 11.60
C TYR A 29 7.81 -5.98 11.68
N SER A 30 8.45 -5.40 10.67
CA SER A 30 9.90 -5.11 10.69
C SER A 30 10.18 -3.96 11.65
N ASP A 31 11.37 -3.96 12.27
CA ASP A 31 11.76 -3.00 13.31
C ASP A 31 11.66 -1.51 12.90
N ASP A 32 11.69 -1.17 11.60
CA ASP A 32 11.45 0.19 11.07
C ASP A 32 9.99 0.67 11.25
N TYR A 33 9.05 -0.27 11.37
CA TYR A 33 7.66 -0.07 11.78
C TYR A 33 7.55 -0.46 13.25
N ASP A 34 8.18 0.32 14.14
CA ASP A 34 8.26 0.03 15.56
C ASP A 34 6.86 0.10 16.22
N LYS A 35 6.08 -0.97 16.06
CA LYS A 35 4.73 -1.11 16.61
C LYS A 35 4.73 -1.23 18.12
N LYS A 36 5.89 -1.37 18.77
CA LYS A 36 5.96 -1.33 20.24
C LYS A 36 5.38 -0.02 20.80
N ILE A 37 5.57 1.10 20.10
CA ILE A 37 4.93 2.38 20.47
C ILE A 37 3.43 2.37 20.13
N VAL A 38 3.03 1.69 19.06
CA VAL A 38 1.64 1.59 18.60
C VAL A 38 0.77 0.70 19.50
N GLU A 39 1.35 -0.34 20.11
CA GLU A 39 0.66 -1.26 21.03
C GLU A 39 0.21 -0.56 22.33
N ASP A 40 0.97 0.43 22.81
CA ASP A 40 0.63 1.24 23.98
C ASP A 40 -0.40 2.35 23.68
N VAL A 41 -0.66 2.63 22.39
CA VAL A 41 -1.56 3.71 21.98
C VAL A 41 -2.98 3.16 21.78
N PRO A 42 -4.00 3.73 22.45
CA PRO A 42 -5.39 3.37 22.24
C PRO A 42 -5.82 3.35 20.76
N ALA A 43 -6.61 2.35 20.37
CA ALA A 43 -7.02 2.13 18.98
C ALA A 43 -7.65 3.37 18.30
N TYR A 44 -8.40 4.20 19.05
CA TYR A 44 -9.00 5.42 18.51
C TYR A 44 -7.96 6.49 18.12
N LEU A 45 -6.82 6.55 18.82
CA LEU A 45 -5.71 7.45 18.49
C LEU A 45 -4.96 6.95 17.26
N ILE A 46 -4.73 5.64 17.16
CA ILE A 46 -4.15 5.03 15.94
C ILE A 46 -5.03 5.30 14.72
N ALA A 47 -6.35 5.13 14.84
CA ALA A 47 -7.28 5.46 13.75
C ALA A 47 -7.19 6.94 13.34
N LYS A 48 -7.04 7.85 14.32
CA LYS A 48 -6.89 9.29 14.07
C LYS A 48 -5.56 9.63 13.38
N ILE A 49 -4.46 9.00 13.80
CA ILE A 49 -3.13 9.15 13.18
C ILE A 49 -3.19 8.67 11.73
N ASN A 50 -3.71 7.46 11.49
CA ASN A 50 -3.82 6.89 10.14
C ASN A 50 -4.69 7.75 9.23
N LYS A 51 -5.83 8.24 9.74
CA LYS A 51 -6.70 9.14 8.98
C LYS A 51 -5.97 10.42 8.57
N ASN A 52 -5.27 11.06 9.52
CA ASN A 52 -4.52 12.28 9.24
C ASN A 52 -3.38 12.05 8.24
N PHE A 53 -2.68 10.93 8.38
CA PHE A 53 -1.61 10.53 7.47
C PHE A 53 -2.13 10.26 6.06
N ASN A 54 -3.21 9.48 5.94
CA ASN A 54 -3.89 9.23 4.66
C ASN A 54 -4.37 10.52 4.02
N GLU A 55 -4.97 11.43 4.79
CA GLU A 55 -5.41 12.72 4.28
C GLU A 55 -4.25 13.54 3.70
N SER A 56 -3.10 13.55 4.38
CA SER A 56 -1.88 14.23 3.92
C SER A 56 -1.39 13.66 2.57
N ILE A 57 -1.37 12.34 2.44
CA ILE A 57 -0.97 11.66 1.19
C ILE A 57 -1.95 11.99 0.07
N ILE A 58 -3.25 11.87 0.30
CA ILE A 58 -4.26 12.11 -0.74
C ILE A 58 -4.21 13.58 -1.21
N ARG A 59 -3.93 14.52 -0.30
CA ARG A 59 -3.76 15.95 -0.63
C ARG A 59 -2.54 16.22 -1.52
N SER A 60 -1.49 15.40 -1.45
CA SER A 60 -0.30 15.59 -2.28
C SER A 60 -0.49 15.08 -3.72
N VAL A 61 -1.53 14.26 -3.96
CA VAL A 61 -1.85 13.74 -5.30
C VAL A 61 -2.48 14.82 -6.17
N SER A 62 -1.81 15.15 -7.28
CA SER A 62 -2.21 16.22 -8.20
C SER A 62 -3.58 16.03 -8.84
N LEU A 63 -4.06 14.78 -8.95
CA LEU A 63 -5.40 14.44 -9.44
C LEU A 63 -6.52 15.13 -8.65
N PHE A 64 -6.31 15.36 -7.35
CA PHE A 64 -7.32 15.96 -6.46
C PHE A 64 -7.11 17.47 -6.26
N LYS A 65 -6.31 18.12 -7.11
CA LYS A 65 -6.06 19.56 -6.99
C LYS A 65 -7.38 20.34 -7.14
N GLY A 66 -7.65 21.22 -6.17
CA GLY A 66 -8.85 22.06 -6.15
C GLY A 66 -10.06 21.43 -5.46
N CYS A 67 -9.96 20.19 -4.97
CA CYS A 67 -11.03 19.58 -4.18
C CYS A 67 -11.18 20.26 -2.80
N SER A 68 -12.37 20.15 -2.22
CA SER A 68 -12.68 20.76 -0.92
C SER A 68 -11.99 20.03 0.24
N PRO A 69 -11.78 20.68 1.39
CA PRO A 69 -11.24 20.01 2.57
C PRO A 69 -12.04 18.78 3.02
N ASP A 70 -13.37 18.82 2.90
CA ASP A 70 -14.23 17.72 3.32
C ASP A 70 -14.17 16.53 2.37
N PHE A 71 -13.89 16.76 1.09
CA PHE A 71 -13.61 15.68 0.14
C PHE A 71 -12.41 14.84 0.58
N PHE A 72 -11.31 15.48 1.02
CA PHE A 72 -10.13 14.77 1.51
C PHE A 72 -10.41 14.00 2.80
N LYS A 73 -11.15 14.59 3.74
CA LYS A 73 -11.55 13.90 4.98
C LYS A 73 -12.40 12.66 4.69
N HIS A 74 -13.27 12.74 3.68
CA HIS A 74 -14.12 11.63 3.25
C HIS A 74 -13.27 10.52 2.62
N LEU A 75 -12.41 10.83 1.65
CA LEU A 75 -11.51 9.85 1.04
C LEU A 75 -10.58 9.19 2.09
N ALA A 76 -9.98 10.00 2.96
CA ALA A 76 -9.07 9.50 4.00
C ALA A 76 -9.75 8.55 5.00
N SER A 77 -11.07 8.71 5.21
CA SER A 77 -11.83 7.82 6.11
C SER A 77 -12.08 6.42 5.54
N GLY A 78 -12.07 6.27 4.21
CA GLY A 78 -12.20 4.98 3.53
C GLY A 78 -10.89 4.44 2.97
N ALA A 79 -9.76 5.13 3.20
CA ALA A 79 -8.47 4.72 2.68
C ALA A 79 -7.86 3.59 3.52
N HIS A 80 -7.38 2.56 2.82
CA HIS A 80 -6.66 1.44 3.41
C HIS A 80 -5.19 1.51 2.99
N GLN A 81 -4.29 1.17 3.92
CA GLN A 81 -2.86 1.10 3.66
C GLN A 81 -2.47 -0.37 3.49
N ASP A 82 -1.89 -0.69 2.35
CA ASP A 82 -1.36 -2.02 2.05
C ASP A 82 0.15 -1.95 1.82
N PHE A 83 0.84 -3.00 2.25
CA PHE A 83 2.29 -3.15 2.13
C PHE A 83 2.56 -4.42 1.34
N HIS A 84 3.39 -4.33 0.31
CA HIS A 84 3.67 -5.46 -0.56
C HIS A 84 5.17 -5.72 -0.65
N PRO A 85 5.61 -6.99 -0.61
CA PRO A 85 7.01 -7.33 -0.79
C PRO A 85 7.48 -7.07 -2.22
N PRO A 86 8.80 -6.87 -2.43
CA PRO A 86 9.38 -6.86 -3.77
C PRO A 86 8.99 -8.11 -4.55
N GLY A 87 8.61 -7.94 -5.81
CA GLY A 87 8.18 -9.04 -6.68
C GLY A 87 6.67 -9.36 -6.62
N PHE A 88 5.92 -8.76 -5.69
CA PHE A 88 4.47 -8.93 -5.64
C PHE A 88 3.77 -8.26 -6.83
N THR A 89 2.90 -9.02 -7.51
CA THR A 89 2.06 -8.49 -8.59
C THR A 89 0.80 -7.84 -8.00
N LEU A 90 0.73 -6.51 -8.05
CA LEU A 90 -0.42 -5.77 -7.52
C LEU A 90 -1.67 -5.91 -8.38
N LEU A 91 -1.51 -5.88 -9.71
CA LEU A 91 -2.59 -5.97 -10.68
C LEU A 91 -2.14 -6.84 -11.85
N GLU A 92 -3.04 -7.73 -12.28
CA GLU A 92 -2.86 -8.55 -13.47
C GLU A 92 -3.73 -8.05 -14.61
N GLU A 93 -3.33 -8.37 -15.85
CA GLU A 93 -4.14 -8.06 -17.02
C GLU A 93 -5.49 -8.78 -16.96
N GLY A 94 -6.55 -8.04 -17.29
CA GLY A 94 -7.93 -8.55 -17.19
C GLY A 94 -8.58 -8.32 -15.83
N ASN A 95 -7.84 -7.84 -14.80
CA ASN A 95 -8.44 -7.52 -13.51
C ASN A 95 -9.40 -6.32 -13.64
N ILE A 96 -10.62 -6.50 -13.11
CA ILE A 96 -11.58 -5.39 -12.97
C ILE A 96 -11.16 -4.53 -11.77
N VAL A 97 -10.64 -3.34 -12.05
CA VAL A 97 -10.21 -2.41 -11.00
C VAL A 97 -11.38 -1.54 -10.54
N ARG A 98 -11.77 -1.69 -9.27
CA ARG A 98 -12.83 -0.88 -8.61
C ARG A 98 -12.29 0.09 -7.56
N GLN A 99 -10.97 0.11 -7.36
CA GLN A 99 -10.29 0.86 -6.32
C GLN A 99 -9.20 1.73 -6.95
N LEU A 100 -8.92 2.87 -6.33
CA LEU A 100 -7.79 3.71 -6.69
C LEU A 100 -6.61 3.38 -5.78
N HIS A 101 -5.49 2.98 -6.37
CA HIS A 101 -4.24 2.75 -5.64
C HIS A 101 -3.36 3.98 -5.75
N ILE A 102 -2.81 4.44 -4.61
CA ILE A 102 -1.87 5.55 -4.54
C ILE A 102 -0.53 4.99 -4.05
N LEU A 103 0.50 5.05 -4.90
CA LEU A 103 1.86 4.69 -4.50
C LEU A 103 2.46 5.85 -3.70
N TYR A 104 2.67 5.63 -2.39
CA TYR A 104 3.28 6.62 -1.50
C TYR A 104 4.78 6.38 -1.26
N ALA A 105 5.20 5.12 -1.16
CA ALA A 105 6.59 4.74 -0.92
C ALA A 105 6.94 3.44 -1.67
N GLY A 106 8.16 3.37 -2.19
CA GLY A 106 8.64 2.25 -3.01
C GLY A 106 8.58 2.54 -4.51
N GLY A 107 8.62 1.48 -5.32
CA GLY A 107 8.58 1.55 -6.78
C GLY A 107 7.73 0.43 -7.36
N LEU A 108 7.08 0.71 -8.49
CA LEU A 108 6.31 -0.27 -9.26
C LEU A 108 6.91 -0.34 -10.66
N ASN A 109 7.03 -1.57 -11.17
CA ASN A 109 7.39 -1.82 -12.56
C ASN A 109 6.17 -2.28 -13.33
N TYR A 110 5.97 -1.72 -14.52
CA TYR A 110 4.95 -2.19 -15.44
C TYR A 110 5.52 -3.30 -16.32
N CYS A 111 4.97 -4.50 -16.21
CA CYS A 111 5.39 -5.66 -16.98
C CYS A 111 4.32 -5.97 -18.04
N LYS A 112 4.47 -5.44 -19.25
CA LYS A 112 3.77 -5.94 -20.45
C LYS A 112 4.75 -6.21 -21.57
N GLU A 113 4.58 -7.35 -22.26
CA GLU A 113 5.25 -7.66 -23.52
C GLU A 113 4.57 -7.04 -24.75
N GLU A 114 3.39 -6.43 -24.67
CA GLU A 114 2.84 -5.62 -25.78
C GLU A 114 2.09 -4.36 -25.28
N LEU A 115 2.41 -3.23 -25.94
CA LEU A 115 2.05 -1.85 -25.60
C LEU A 115 0.54 -1.58 -25.53
N TYR A 116 0.07 -1.01 -24.41
CA TYR A 116 -0.99 0.00 -24.40
C TYR A 116 -0.63 1.12 -23.42
N VAL A 117 -0.34 2.30 -23.95
CA VAL A 117 0.02 3.51 -23.20
C VAL A 117 -1.20 4.01 -22.42
N HIS A 118 -1.16 3.95 -21.09
CA HIS A 118 -2.03 4.75 -20.22
C HIS A 118 -1.24 5.96 -19.70
N LEU A 119 -1.63 7.15 -20.16
CA LEU A 119 -1.01 8.43 -19.87
C LEU A 119 -1.15 8.83 -18.39
N PHE A 120 -0.03 8.98 -17.68
CA PHE A 120 0.04 9.81 -16.47
C PHE A 120 1.00 10.98 -16.70
N LYS A 121 0.52 12.19 -16.39
CA LYS A 121 1.22 13.46 -16.57
C LYS A 121 2.31 13.63 -15.51
N GLY A 122 3.56 13.35 -15.87
CA GLY A 122 4.74 13.73 -15.10
C GLY A 122 5.18 15.16 -15.42
N LEU A 123 5.54 15.93 -14.39
CA LEU A 123 6.26 17.19 -14.55
C LEU A 123 7.71 16.89 -14.92
N LEU A 124 8.18 17.46 -16.02
CA LEU A 124 9.58 17.50 -16.40
C LEU A 124 10.37 18.28 -15.34
N GLN A 125 11.46 17.71 -14.83
CA GLN A 125 12.60 18.50 -14.39
C GLN A 125 13.73 18.27 -15.39
N SER A 126 14.13 19.36 -16.03
CA SER A 126 15.32 19.46 -16.87
C SER A 126 16.57 19.27 -16.01
N SER A 127 17.47 18.41 -16.47
CA SER A 127 18.86 18.37 -16.00
C SER A 127 19.64 19.47 -16.70
N ASP A 128 20.39 20.26 -15.93
CA ASP A 128 21.70 20.76 -16.38
C ASP A 128 22.76 19.70 -16.03
#